data_AF-A0A0C9VZU9-F1
#
_entry.id   AF-A0A0C9VZU9-F1
#
_cell.length_a   1.000
_cell.length_b   1.000
_cell.length_c   1.000
_cell.angle_alpha   90.00
_cell.angle_beta   90.00
_cell.angle_gamma   90.00
#
_symmetry.space_group_name_H-M   'P 1'
#
loop_
_entity.id
_entity.type
_entity.pdbx_description
1 polymer ?
#
loop_
_entity_poly.entity_id
_entity_poly.type
_entity_poly.pdbx_seq_one_letter_code
_entity_poly.pdbx_strand_id
1 'polypeptide(L)'
;MSDEDVRSISSLSIGASSYLISDQPDSPYHISDSPALPKSSTGRTHAIHVAPMSTPAPSASVSVLQPRPLSSDFQVAQRIGRLRLVFSGPDKDSETHYAVVAIPASYADAILVAIRVFSRYSDDLRTDNVILRYRDLTRAAQWIWADIEVSNWSIFIHSGDEVGVFLNTKPVKGISEWDFTYGKIKLTVGARQGSNTKWSSICSNDEIDRPKNFEEAKKFVLPWVRLKQQKHNGFYYDIKPVDRDKEFNQYRFFIFTCPSHYNTANTDTWVEFPPEAYIDDNVWRSVVPKPSAILGIIVE
;
A
#
# COMPACT_ATOMS: atom_id res chain seq x y z
N MET A 1 12.59 13.91 -65.92
CA MET A 1 13.24 15.08 -66.54
C MET A 1 12.75 16.27 -65.74
N SER A 2 13.47 16.84 -64.78
CA SER A 2 14.91 16.95 -64.45
C SER A 2 15.00 17.13 -62.92
N ASP A 3 15.95 16.51 -62.20
CA ASP A 3 17.35 16.96 -61.96
C ASP A 3 17.39 18.43 -61.51
N GLU A 4 18.09 18.89 -60.48
CA GLU A 4 19.11 18.34 -59.58
C GLU A 4 19.39 19.43 -58.51
N ASP A 5 20.38 19.18 -57.65
CA ASP A 5 21.22 20.12 -56.88
C ASP A 5 20.72 20.63 -55.51
N VAL A 6 21.27 20.16 -54.38
CA VAL A 6 22.68 20.13 -53.87
C VAL A 6 23.19 21.50 -53.43
N ARG A 7 23.45 21.61 -52.12
CA ARG A 7 24.59 22.26 -51.40
C ARG A 7 24.22 22.31 -49.90
N SER A 8 24.85 21.52 -49.01
CA SER A 8 26.12 21.77 -48.30
C SER A 8 26.26 23.23 -47.83
N ILE A 9 26.57 23.53 -46.56
CA ILE A 9 27.95 23.61 -46.02
C ILE A 9 27.86 23.99 -44.51
N SER A 10 28.58 23.26 -43.64
CA SER A 10 29.36 23.67 -42.43
C SER A 10 28.70 24.45 -41.27
N SER A 11 29.17 24.48 -40.02
CA SER A 11 30.15 23.74 -39.20
C SER A 11 30.21 24.45 -37.83
N LEU A 12 30.60 23.71 -36.77
CA LEU A 12 31.38 24.17 -35.61
C LEU A 12 30.79 25.24 -34.66
N SER A 13 30.61 24.86 -33.39
CA SER A 13 31.51 25.34 -32.32
C SER A 13 31.30 24.53 -31.03
N ILE A 14 32.39 23.93 -30.56
CA ILE A 14 32.54 23.24 -29.28
C ILE A 14 33.06 24.30 -28.30
N GLY A 15 32.29 24.60 -27.24
CA GLY A 15 32.72 25.44 -26.13
C GLY A 15 32.95 24.59 -24.88
N ALA A 16 34.16 24.06 -24.73
CA ALA A 16 34.63 23.49 -23.47
C ALA A 16 35.01 24.65 -22.53
N SER A 17 34.47 24.66 -21.31
CA SER A 17 34.93 25.55 -20.24
C SER A 17 35.41 24.71 -19.07
N SER A 18 36.74 24.66 -18.95
CA SER A 18 37.50 24.04 -17.88
C SER A 18 37.68 25.05 -16.74
N TYR A 19 37.25 24.71 -15.53
CA TYR A 19 37.74 25.36 -14.30
C TYR A 19 38.50 24.34 -13.45
N LEU A 20 39.80 24.58 -13.39
CA LEU A 20 40.80 24.06 -12.45
C LEU A 20 40.77 24.91 -11.18
N ILE A 21 40.59 24.30 -10.00
CA ILE A 21 41.08 24.77 -8.68
C ILE A 21 41.37 23.49 -7.88
N SER A 22 42.61 22.98 -7.88
CA SER A 22 43.69 23.15 -6.88
C SER A 22 43.32 22.87 -5.42
N ASP A 23 43.85 21.73 -4.96
CA ASP A 23 44.67 21.50 -3.76
C ASP A 23 44.08 21.61 -2.34
N GLN A 24 43.99 20.42 -1.73
CA GLN A 24 44.21 20.02 -0.32
C GLN A 24 45.53 20.56 0.29
N PRO A 25 45.95 20.30 1.58
CA PRO A 25 45.44 19.36 2.60
C PRO A 25 45.45 19.84 4.09
N ASP A 26 45.02 18.92 4.98
CA ASP A 26 45.46 18.67 6.37
C ASP A 26 45.26 19.70 7.50
N SER A 27 44.47 19.30 8.52
CA SER A 27 45.05 19.05 9.86
C SER A 27 44.09 18.26 10.78
N PRO A 28 44.58 17.22 11.48
CA PRO A 28 43.81 16.41 12.43
C PRO A 28 44.01 16.92 13.86
N TYR A 29 42.92 17.01 14.65
CA TYR A 29 43.05 17.15 16.10
C TYR A 29 42.73 15.84 16.84
N HIS A 30 43.72 15.48 17.64
CA HIS A 30 43.85 14.36 18.55
C HIS A 30 42.79 14.30 19.67
N ILE A 31 42.32 13.07 19.92
CA ILE A 31 42.33 12.32 21.21
C ILE A 31 42.12 13.12 22.51
N SER A 32 41.12 12.73 23.29
CA SER A 32 41.26 12.45 24.74
C SER A 32 40.11 11.60 25.26
N ASP A 33 40.39 10.30 25.38
CA ASP A 33 39.76 9.37 26.31
C ASP A 33 40.07 9.76 27.76
N SER A 34 39.10 9.60 28.67
CA SER A 34 39.32 9.22 30.08
C SER A 34 38.00 9.08 30.87
N PRO A 35 37.98 8.32 31.98
CA PRO A 35 37.15 7.14 32.08
C PRO A 35 36.04 7.20 33.15
N ALA A 36 35.19 6.17 33.08
CA ALA A 36 34.20 5.75 34.07
C ALA A 36 34.78 5.55 35.48
N LEU A 37 33.90 5.60 36.49
CA LEU A 37 33.82 4.69 37.66
C LEU A 37 32.56 5.04 38.52
N PRO A 38 32.11 4.18 39.45
CA PRO A 38 30.71 3.77 39.57
C PRO A 38 30.13 4.04 40.97
N LYS A 39 28.87 3.65 41.21
CA LYS A 39 28.31 3.02 42.44
C LYS A 39 26.78 2.96 42.31
N SER A 40 26.17 1.78 42.27
CA SER A 40 25.75 1.00 43.44
C SER A 40 24.70 1.71 44.29
N SER A 41 23.43 1.35 44.11
CA SER A 41 22.53 1.17 45.25
C SER A 41 21.49 0.08 44.96
N THR A 42 21.72 -1.07 45.58
CA THR A 42 20.77 -2.12 45.87
C THR A 42 19.73 -1.63 46.89
N GLY A 43 18.45 -1.81 46.59
CA GLY A 43 17.32 -1.68 47.53
C GLY A 43 16.17 -2.54 47.01
N ARG A 44 16.14 -3.85 47.32
CA ARG A 44 15.55 -4.50 48.50
C ARG A 44 14.02 -4.31 48.61
N THR A 45 13.33 -5.35 48.14
CA THR A 45 12.07 -5.98 48.64
C THR A 45 10.95 -5.11 49.21
N HIS A 46 9.74 -5.27 48.65
CA HIS A 46 8.58 -5.72 49.42
C HIS A 46 7.66 -6.56 48.51
N ALA A 47 7.64 -7.88 48.75
CA ALA A 47 6.60 -8.77 48.25
C ALA A 47 5.40 -8.63 49.20
N ILE A 48 4.27 -8.15 48.68
CA ILE A 48 3.00 -8.17 49.38
C ILE A 48 2.29 -9.45 48.97
N HIS A 49 2.27 -10.41 49.90
CA HIS A 49 1.49 -11.62 49.84
C HIS A 49 0.04 -11.26 50.21
N VAL A 50 -0.89 -11.29 49.26
CA VAL A 50 -2.33 -11.22 49.55
C VAL A 50 -2.93 -12.61 49.35
N ALA A 51 -3.53 -13.12 50.41
CA ALA A 51 -4.23 -14.40 50.45
C ALA A 51 -5.51 -14.39 49.60
N PRO A 52 -5.97 -15.56 49.12
CA PRO A 52 -7.15 -15.66 48.27
C PRO A 52 -8.44 -15.57 49.10
N MET A 53 -9.29 -14.57 48.79
CA MET A 53 -10.68 -14.60 49.23
C MET A 53 -11.47 -15.56 48.34
N SER A 54 -11.99 -16.60 48.99
CA SER A 54 -13.03 -17.49 48.47
C SER A 54 -14.38 -16.82 48.67
N THR A 55 -15.17 -16.71 47.61
CA THR A 55 -16.61 -16.42 47.64
C THR A 55 -17.27 -16.89 46.33
N PRO A 56 -18.59 -17.14 46.33
CA PRO A 56 -19.16 -18.36 45.76
C PRO A 56 -19.70 -18.20 44.34
N ALA A 57 -19.85 -19.37 43.70
CA ALA A 57 -20.49 -19.56 42.42
C ALA A 57 -21.96 -19.07 42.41
N PRO A 58 -22.38 -18.40 41.33
CA PRO A 58 -23.74 -18.48 40.84
C PRO A 58 -23.80 -19.43 39.65
N SER A 59 -24.49 -20.55 39.85
CA SER A 59 -24.98 -21.43 38.79
C SER A 59 -25.98 -20.65 37.93
N ALA A 60 -25.53 -20.12 36.80
CA ALA A 60 -26.38 -19.66 35.72
C ALA A 60 -26.29 -20.67 34.58
N SER A 61 -27.36 -21.44 34.42
CA SER A 61 -27.61 -22.36 33.32
C SER A 61 -27.63 -21.57 32.01
N VAL A 62 -26.52 -21.59 31.27
CA VAL A 62 -26.49 -21.07 29.90
C VAL A 62 -27.18 -22.10 29.02
N SER A 63 -28.41 -21.79 28.62
CA SER A 63 -29.08 -22.45 27.52
C SER A 63 -28.17 -22.37 26.28
N VAL A 64 -27.66 -23.51 25.87
CA VAL A 64 -26.99 -23.69 24.58
C VAL A 64 -28.04 -23.33 23.51
N LEU A 65 -27.93 -22.11 22.99
CA LEU A 65 -28.58 -21.70 21.75
C LEU A 65 -28.07 -22.65 20.67
N GLN A 66 -28.89 -23.62 20.32
CA GLN A 66 -28.69 -24.42 19.13
C GLN A 66 -28.46 -23.45 17.96
N PRO A 67 -27.40 -23.63 17.15
CA PRO A 67 -27.25 -22.85 15.93
C PRO A 67 -28.51 -23.08 15.09
N ARG A 68 -29.31 -22.02 14.93
CA ARG A 68 -30.36 -21.99 13.92
C ARG A 68 -29.66 -22.37 12.61
N PRO A 69 -30.09 -23.42 11.89
CA PRO A 69 -29.61 -23.63 10.54
C PRO A 69 -29.86 -22.33 9.79
N LEU A 70 -28.78 -21.75 9.24
CA LEU A 70 -28.86 -20.61 8.34
C LEU A 70 -29.91 -20.97 7.29
N SER A 71 -31.06 -20.29 7.37
CA SER A 71 -32.16 -20.45 6.44
C SER A 71 -31.59 -20.35 5.03
N SER A 72 -31.72 -21.45 4.31
CA SER A 72 -31.38 -21.64 2.90
C SER A 72 -32.31 -20.83 1.96
N ASP A 73 -33.04 -19.85 2.49
CA ASP A 73 -34.10 -19.14 1.77
C ASP A 73 -33.64 -17.78 1.22
N PHE A 74 -32.33 -17.53 1.18
CA PHE A 74 -31.76 -16.67 0.15
C PHE A 74 -31.63 -17.46 -1.16
N GLN A 75 -32.74 -18.04 -1.63
CA GLN A 75 -32.90 -18.26 -3.06
C GLN A 75 -33.11 -16.89 -3.69
N VAL A 76 -31.99 -16.19 -3.88
CA VAL A 76 -31.92 -15.05 -4.77
C VAL A 76 -32.42 -15.56 -6.11
N ALA A 77 -33.64 -15.15 -6.49
CA ALA A 77 -34.23 -15.51 -7.76
C ALA A 77 -33.20 -15.17 -8.86
N GLN A 78 -32.55 -16.20 -9.42
CA GLN A 78 -31.62 -16.00 -10.51
C GLN A 78 -32.41 -15.35 -11.64
N ARG A 79 -32.10 -14.09 -11.93
CA ARG A 79 -32.67 -13.40 -13.08
C ARG A 79 -32.24 -14.20 -14.31
N ILE A 80 -33.19 -14.83 -14.97
CA ILE A 80 -32.95 -15.58 -16.22
C ILE A 80 -32.52 -14.54 -17.25
N GLY A 81 -31.24 -14.54 -17.59
CA GLY A 81 -30.66 -13.55 -18.50
C GLY A 81 -29.16 -13.72 -18.65
N ARG A 82 -28.61 -13.06 -19.67
CA ARG A 82 -27.18 -13.09 -19.99
C ARG A 82 -26.63 -11.68 -19.90
N LEU A 83 -25.49 -11.51 -19.25
CA LEU A 83 -24.73 -10.27 -19.19
C LEU A 83 -23.43 -10.46 -19.96
N ARG A 84 -23.03 -9.48 -20.77
CA ARG A 84 -21.72 -9.47 -21.42
C ARG A 84 -20.77 -8.61 -20.58
N LEU A 85 -19.75 -9.23 -20.02
CA LEU A 85 -18.64 -8.51 -19.39
C LEU A 85 -17.57 -8.22 -20.43
N VAL A 86 -16.99 -7.02 -20.38
CA VAL A 86 -15.96 -6.54 -21.30
C VAL A 86 -14.75 -6.11 -20.47
N PHE A 87 -13.60 -6.75 -20.64
CA PHE A 87 -12.35 -6.32 -20.00
C PHE A 87 -11.46 -5.68 -21.05
N SER A 88 -11.17 -4.39 -20.86
CA SER A 88 -10.11 -3.69 -21.59
C SER A 88 -8.92 -3.62 -20.64
N GLY A 89 -7.82 -4.27 -21.00
CA GLY A 89 -6.62 -4.28 -20.17
C GLY A 89 -6.07 -2.86 -19.93
N PRO A 90 -5.08 -2.72 -19.03
CA PRO A 90 -4.52 -1.43 -18.66
C PRO A 90 -3.83 -0.71 -19.85
N ASP A 91 -3.30 -1.47 -20.80
CA ASP A 91 -2.56 -0.93 -21.95
C ASP A 91 -3.50 -0.60 -23.11
N LYS A 92 -3.22 0.51 -23.81
CA LYS A 92 -3.98 0.93 -25.01
C LYS A 92 -3.95 -0.10 -26.13
N ASP A 93 -2.93 -0.95 -26.14
CA ASP A 93 -2.73 -2.01 -27.13
C ASP A 93 -3.25 -3.38 -26.65
N SER A 94 -3.83 -3.44 -25.44
CA SER A 94 -4.37 -4.69 -24.91
C SER A 94 -5.62 -5.13 -25.68
N GLU A 95 -5.69 -6.43 -25.99
CA GLU A 95 -6.86 -7.02 -26.60
C GLU A 95 -8.08 -6.85 -25.69
N THR A 96 -9.23 -6.49 -26.27
CA THR A 96 -10.48 -6.45 -25.51
C THR A 96 -11.02 -7.87 -25.36
N HIS A 97 -11.18 -8.32 -24.12
CA HIS A 97 -11.69 -9.65 -23.80
C HIS A 97 -13.17 -9.59 -23.41
N TYR A 98 -13.93 -10.58 -23.86
CA TYR A 98 -15.36 -10.66 -23.63
C TYR A 98 -15.72 -11.94 -22.89
N ALA A 99 -16.71 -11.85 -22.02
CA ALA A 99 -17.31 -13.01 -21.38
C ALA A 99 -18.83 -12.87 -21.29
N VAL A 100 -19.54 -13.99 -21.47
CA VAL A 100 -20.99 -14.05 -21.30
C VAL A 100 -21.28 -14.84 -20.03
N VAL A 101 -21.97 -14.21 -19.08
CA VAL A 101 -22.26 -14.78 -17.76
C VAL A 101 -23.74 -14.64 -17.43
N ALA A 102 -24.23 -15.40 -16.45
CA ALA A 102 -25.54 -15.14 -15.87
C ALA A 102 -25.53 -13.77 -15.16
N ILE A 103 -26.65 -13.05 -15.15
CA ILE A 103 -26.74 -11.73 -14.50
C ILE A 103 -26.46 -11.88 -13.00
N PRO A 104 -25.36 -11.29 -12.49
CA PRO A 104 -25.06 -11.30 -11.07
C PRO A 104 -26.15 -10.58 -10.27
N ALA A 105 -26.48 -11.11 -9.09
CA ALA A 105 -27.53 -10.57 -8.24
C ALA A 105 -27.18 -9.20 -7.66
N SER A 106 -25.89 -8.94 -7.45
CA SER A 106 -25.37 -7.71 -6.87
C SER A 106 -24.11 -7.23 -7.59
N TYR A 107 -23.72 -5.98 -7.32
CA TYR A 107 -22.47 -5.39 -7.79
C TYR A 107 -21.24 -6.18 -7.28
N ALA A 108 -21.27 -6.59 -6.02
CA ALA A 108 -20.18 -7.38 -5.42
C ALA A 108 -20.04 -8.76 -6.09
N ASP A 109 -21.16 -9.44 -6.35
CA ASP A 109 -21.14 -10.70 -7.11
C ASP A 109 -20.60 -10.51 -8.52
N ALA A 110 -20.94 -9.39 -9.16
CA ALA A 110 -20.44 -9.07 -10.49
C ALA A 110 -18.93 -8.87 -10.52
N ILE A 111 -18.37 -8.21 -9.49
CA ILE A 111 -16.91 -8.10 -9.33
C ILE A 111 -16.27 -9.48 -9.16
N LEU A 112 -16.81 -10.35 -8.30
CA LEU A 112 -16.26 -11.69 -8.09
C LEU A 112 -16.31 -12.54 -9.37
N VAL A 113 -17.40 -12.44 -10.13
CA VAL A 113 -17.53 -13.09 -11.43
C VAL A 113 -16.52 -12.53 -12.43
N ALA A 114 -16.34 -11.21 -12.49
CA ALA A 114 -15.37 -10.56 -13.36
C ALA A 114 -13.93 -11.03 -13.05
N ILE A 115 -13.52 -10.99 -11.78
CA ILE A 115 -12.19 -11.46 -11.34
C ILE A 115 -12.00 -12.93 -11.72
N ARG A 116 -12.97 -13.80 -11.40
CA ARG A 116 -12.88 -15.23 -11.72
C ARG A 116 -12.70 -15.48 -13.22
N VAL A 117 -13.34 -14.68 -14.07
CA VAL A 117 -13.34 -14.88 -15.52
C VAL A 117 -12.09 -14.30 -16.17
N PHE A 118 -11.65 -13.13 -15.72
CA PHE A 118 -10.60 -12.33 -16.34
C PHE A 118 -9.24 -12.39 -15.65
N SER A 119 -9.10 -13.02 -14.48
CA SER A 119 -7.82 -13.16 -13.77
C SER A 119 -6.71 -13.80 -14.61
N ARG A 120 -7.07 -14.65 -15.58
CA ARG A 120 -6.10 -15.24 -16.52
C ARG A 120 -5.45 -14.23 -17.47
N TYR A 121 -6.02 -13.03 -17.61
CA TYR A 121 -5.54 -11.96 -18.49
C TYR A 121 -4.90 -10.81 -17.70
N SER A 122 -5.11 -10.73 -16.38
CA SER A 122 -4.54 -9.70 -15.53
C SER A 122 -4.48 -10.17 -14.08
N ASP A 123 -3.25 -10.23 -13.54
CA ASP A 123 -2.98 -10.56 -12.14
C ASP A 123 -3.37 -9.42 -11.17
N ASP A 124 -3.64 -8.23 -11.72
CA ASP A 124 -4.00 -7.05 -10.94
C ASP A 124 -5.47 -7.02 -10.53
N LEU A 125 -6.33 -7.89 -11.07
CA LEU A 125 -7.76 -7.86 -10.75
C LEU A 125 -8.04 -8.30 -9.30
N ARG A 126 -8.46 -7.35 -8.46
CA ARG A 126 -8.82 -7.53 -7.04
C ARG A 126 -10.16 -6.87 -6.75
N THR A 127 -10.80 -7.26 -5.65
CA THR A 127 -12.14 -6.76 -5.31
C THR A 127 -12.14 -5.26 -4.99
N ASP A 128 -11.02 -4.71 -4.56
CA ASP A 128 -10.84 -3.32 -4.15
C ASP A 128 -10.35 -2.40 -5.29
N ASN A 129 -9.88 -2.96 -6.40
CA ASN A 129 -9.35 -2.19 -7.53
C ASN A 129 -10.09 -2.46 -8.85
N VAL A 130 -11.24 -3.12 -8.81
CA VAL A 130 -12.14 -3.26 -9.96
C VAL A 130 -13.29 -2.27 -9.84
N ILE A 131 -13.58 -1.57 -10.93
CA ILE A 131 -14.78 -0.76 -11.11
C ILE A 131 -15.55 -1.25 -12.31
N LEU A 132 -16.87 -1.41 -12.13
CA LEU A 132 -17.78 -1.79 -13.21
C LEU A 132 -18.40 -0.54 -13.83
N ARG A 133 -18.37 -0.48 -15.15
CA ARG A 133 -18.96 0.61 -15.95
C ARG A 133 -20.00 0.07 -16.90
N TYR A 134 -21.10 0.80 -17.07
CA TYR A 134 -22.09 0.47 -18.09
C TYR A 134 -21.79 1.27 -19.36
N ARG A 135 -22.15 0.69 -20.51
CA ARG A 135 -22.01 1.34 -21.81
C ARG A 135 -23.21 2.26 -22.06
N ASP A 136 -22.97 3.53 -22.33
CA ASP A 136 -24.02 4.54 -22.56
C ASP A 136 -23.76 5.38 -23.82
N LEU A 137 -24.82 6.00 -24.35
CA LEU A 137 -24.75 6.96 -25.45
C LEU A 137 -24.89 8.38 -24.91
N THR A 138 -23.92 9.23 -25.25
CA THR A 138 -24.04 10.67 -25.00
C THR A 138 -25.09 11.29 -25.93
N ARG A 139 -25.48 12.54 -25.62
CA ARG A 139 -26.36 13.35 -26.50
C ARG A 139 -25.79 13.54 -27.92
N ALA A 140 -24.47 13.41 -28.09
CA ALA A 140 -23.79 13.49 -29.38
C ALA A 140 -23.70 12.12 -30.09
N ALA A 141 -24.44 11.10 -29.63
CA ALA A 141 -24.41 9.73 -30.14
C ALA A 141 -23.02 9.06 -30.08
N GLN A 142 -22.19 9.46 -29.11
CA GLN A 142 -20.90 8.82 -28.85
C GLN A 142 -21.03 7.82 -27.70
N TRP A 143 -20.47 6.63 -27.90
CA TRP A 143 -20.39 5.61 -26.85
C TRP A 143 -19.39 6.02 -25.76
N ILE A 144 -19.82 5.93 -24.52
CA ILE A 144 -19.00 6.17 -23.33
C ILE A 144 -19.14 5.01 -22.35
N TRP A 145 -18.18 4.92 -21.42
CA TRP A 145 -18.27 4.07 -20.24
C TRP A 145 -18.56 4.93 -19.03
N ALA A 146 -19.67 4.67 -18.34
CA ALA A 146 -20.09 5.40 -17.16
C ALA A 146 -20.01 4.51 -15.91
N ASP A 147 -19.45 5.03 -14.81
CA ASP A 147 -19.32 4.32 -13.54
C ASP A 147 -20.71 3.92 -13.00
N ILE A 148 -20.86 2.65 -12.62
CA ILE A 148 -22.08 2.16 -11.98
C ILE A 148 -21.92 2.31 -10.46
N GLU A 149 -22.81 3.07 -9.82
CA GLU A 149 -22.90 3.11 -8.36
C GLU A 149 -23.40 1.77 -7.81
N VAL A 150 -22.81 1.30 -6.71
CA VAL A 150 -23.08 -0.02 -6.10
C VAL A 150 -24.58 -0.25 -5.84
N SER A 151 -25.29 0.77 -5.33
CA SER A 151 -26.72 0.71 -5.02
C SER A 151 -27.61 0.60 -6.26
N ASN A 152 -27.12 1.04 -7.43
CA ASN A 152 -27.93 1.15 -8.64
C ASN A 152 -27.74 -0.03 -9.60
N TRP A 153 -26.94 -1.04 -9.21
CA TRP A 153 -26.67 -2.23 -10.02
C TRP A 153 -27.95 -2.87 -10.57
N SER A 154 -28.93 -3.13 -9.69
CA SER A 154 -30.17 -3.82 -10.07
C SER A 154 -31.12 -2.98 -10.95
N ILE A 155 -30.90 -1.67 -11.00
CA ILE A 155 -31.66 -0.69 -11.77
C ILE A 155 -31.10 -0.59 -13.20
N PHE A 156 -29.77 -0.58 -13.33
CA PHE A 156 -29.13 -0.37 -14.64
C PHE A 156 -28.92 -1.66 -15.42
N ILE A 157 -28.71 -2.80 -14.74
CA ILE A 157 -28.29 -4.03 -15.41
C ILE A 157 -29.47 -4.94 -15.74
N HIS A 158 -29.63 -5.17 -17.04
CA HIS A 158 -30.63 -6.02 -17.66
C HIS A 158 -29.99 -7.12 -18.50
N SER A 159 -30.82 -8.07 -18.97
CA SER A 159 -30.36 -9.12 -19.87
C SER A 159 -30.00 -8.53 -21.24
N GLY A 160 -28.80 -8.84 -21.71
CA GLY A 160 -28.26 -8.37 -22.99
C GLY A 160 -27.29 -7.20 -22.87
N ASP A 161 -27.19 -6.58 -21.69
CA ASP A 161 -26.33 -5.41 -21.49
C ASP A 161 -24.84 -5.75 -21.55
N GLU A 162 -24.04 -4.71 -21.78
CA GLU A 162 -22.58 -4.75 -21.71
C GLU A 162 -22.08 -3.98 -20.50
N VAL A 163 -21.29 -4.65 -19.67
CA VAL A 163 -20.63 -4.07 -18.50
C VAL A 163 -19.13 -4.19 -18.66
N GLY A 164 -18.46 -3.06 -18.69
CA GLY A 164 -17.01 -2.97 -18.73
C GLY A 164 -16.43 -3.20 -17.33
N VAL A 165 -15.36 -3.99 -17.28
CA VAL A 165 -14.55 -4.28 -16.11
C VAL A 165 -13.28 -3.47 -16.25
N PHE A 166 -13.12 -2.46 -15.42
CA PHE A 166 -11.97 -1.57 -15.45
C PHE A 166 -11.17 -1.72 -14.17
N LEU A 167 -9.85 -1.64 -14.29
CA LEU A 167 -9.02 -1.37 -13.14
C LEU A 167 -9.29 0.06 -12.69
N ASN A 168 -9.63 0.23 -11.42
CA ASN A 168 -9.75 1.50 -10.74
C ASN A 168 -8.35 2.08 -10.50
N THR A 169 -7.62 2.34 -11.59
CA THR A 169 -6.42 3.16 -11.61
C THR A 169 -6.86 4.60 -11.52
N LYS A 170 -7.54 5.00 -10.42
CA LYS A 170 -7.63 6.43 -10.12
C LYS A 170 -6.18 6.91 -10.11
N PRO A 171 -5.75 7.75 -11.08
CA PRO A 171 -4.41 8.28 -11.03
C PRO A 171 -4.35 8.95 -9.67
N VAL A 172 -3.43 8.50 -8.83
CA VAL A 172 -3.37 9.00 -7.47
C VAL A 172 -3.14 10.50 -7.63
N LYS A 173 -4.18 11.30 -7.37
CA LYS A 173 -4.11 12.74 -7.60
C LYS A 173 -3.03 13.22 -6.66
N GLY A 174 -1.88 13.55 -7.23
CA GLY A 174 -0.73 13.97 -6.47
C GLY A 174 -1.15 15.11 -5.54
N ILE A 175 -0.68 15.06 -4.29
CA ILE A 175 -0.92 16.12 -3.33
C ILE A 175 0.23 17.12 -3.47
N SER A 176 -0.10 18.39 -3.70
CA SER A 176 0.89 19.46 -3.76
C SER A 176 1.57 19.66 -2.39
N GLU A 177 2.74 20.30 -2.33
CA GLU A 177 3.41 20.55 -1.06
C GLU A 177 2.57 21.41 -0.11
N TRP A 178 1.80 22.34 -0.65
CA TRP A 178 0.97 23.27 0.12
C TRP A 178 -0.23 22.59 0.77
N ASP A 179 -0.71 21.49 0.18
CA ASP A 179 -1.82 20.69 0.70
C ASP A 179 -1.35 19.57 1.63
N PHE A 180 -0.03 19.42 1.80
CA PHE A 180 0.54 18.34 2.60
C PHE A 180 0.38 18.59 4.10
N THR A 181 -0.37 17.72 4.77
CA THR A 181 -0.51 17.78 6.23
C THR A 181 0.74 17.23 6.92
N TYR A 182 1.48 18.11 7.61
CA TYR A 182 2.62 17.72 8.45
C TYR A 182 2.17 17.08 9.77
N GLY A 183 3.06 16.31 10.40
CA GLY A 183 2.82 15.69 11.71
C GLY A 183 3.70 14.47 11.92
N LYS A 184 3.49 13.75 13.02
CA LYS A 184 4.20 12.50 13.32
C LYS A 184 3.44 11.29 12.78
N ILE A 185 4.16 10.31 12.27
CA ILE A 185 3.64 8.99 11.87
C ILE A 185 4.37 7.90 12.63
N LYS A 186 3.72 6.76 12.82
CA LYS A 186 4.29 5.58 13.48
C LYS A 186 4.92 4.65 12.46
N LEU A 187 6.04 4.02 12.82
CA LEU A 187 6.75 3.07 11.98
C LEU A 187 6.54 1.64 12.45
N THR A 188 6.48 0.72 11.48
CA THR A 188 6.60 -0.73 11.73
C THR A 188 7.46 -1.36 10.65
N VAL A 189 8.24 -2.38 11.02
CA VAL A 189 9.07 -3.16 10.09
C VAL A 189 8.44 -4.53 9.89
N GLY A 190 8.24 -4.92 8.64
CA GLY A 190 7.81 -6.24 8.23
C GLY A 190 9.01 -7.09 7.83
N ALA A 191 9.01 -8.34 8.28
CA ALA A 191 9.91 -9.38 7.76
C ALA A 191 9.07 -10.46 7.07
N ARG A 192 9.49 -10.89 5.88
CA ARG A 192 8.85 -12.03 5.20
C ARG A 192 9.32 -13.33 5.86
N GLN A 193 8.36 -14.14 6.30
CA GLN A 193 8.59 -15.47 6.85
C GLN A 193 7.74 -16.48 6.06
N GLY A 194 8.32 -17.07 5.02
CA GLY A 194 7.59 -17.89 4.05
C GLY A 194 6.61 -17.05 3.23
N SER A 195 5.33 -17.45 3.21
CA SER A 195 4.24 -16.72 2.53
C SER A 195 3.66 -15.57 3.35
N ASN A 196 4.05 -15.42 4.61
CA ASN A 196 3.45 -14.46 5.53
C ASN A 196 4.44 -13.32 5.82
N THR A 197 3.90 -12.11 5.99
CA THR A 197 4.67 -10.97 6.51
C THR A 197 4.36 -10.81 7.99
N LYS A 198 5.41 -10.77 8.82
CA LYS A 198 5.28 -10.48 10.25
C LYS A 198 5.76 -9.06 10.54
N TRP A 199 4.86 -8.24 11.05
CA TRP A 199 5.12 -6.84 11.38
C TRP A 199 5.61 -6.66 12.82
N SER A 200 6.40 -5.62 13.06
CA SER A 200 6.87 -5.24 14.39
C SER A 200 5.74 -4.69 15.25
N SER A 201 5.78 -4.99 16.55
CA SER A 201 4.98 -4.24 17.52
C SER A 201 5.36 -2.77 17.47
N ILE A 202 4.36 -1.89 17.49
CA ILE A 202 4.54 -0.44 17.43
C ILE A 202 4.69 0.10 18.84
N CYS A 203 5.80 0.76 19.15
CA CYS A 203 6.02 1.43 20.42
C CYS A 203 5.86 2.96 20.28
N SER A 204 5.65 3.66 21.40
CA SER A 204 5.53 5.14 21.43
C SER A 204 6.78 5.86 20.87
N ASN A 205 7.94 5.21 20.92
CA ASN A 205 9.20 5.79 20.46
C ASN A 205 9.45 5.54 18.96
N ASP A 206 8.49 4.95 18.26
CA ASP A 206 8.59 4.60 16.83
C ASP A 206 7.93 5.66 15.95
N GLU A 207 8.00 6.92 16.37
CA GLU A 207 7.42 8.04 15.65
C GLU A 207 8.50 8.85 14.92
N ILE A 208 8.23 9.16 13.65
CA ILE A 208 9.04 10.08 12.84
C ILE A 208 8.17 11.21 12.29
N ASP A 209 8.81 12.30 11.87
CA ASP A 209 8.12 13.30 11.06
C ASP A 209 7.65 12.66 9.75
N ARG A 210 6.41 12.97 9.35
CA ARG A 210 5.80 12.49 8.10
C ARG A 210 6.64 12.99 6.93
N PRO A 211 7.36 12.11 6.20
CA PRO A 211 8.27 12.53 5.16
C PRO A 211 7.49 13.06 3.96
N LYS A 212 7.91 14.19 3.40
CA LYS A 212 7.24 14.83 2.26
C LYS A 212 7.62 14.22 0.92
N ASN A 213 8.70 13.46 0.87
CA ASN A 213 9.14 12.69 -0.29
C ASN A 213 9.94 11.46 0.09
N PHE A 214 10.24 10.62 -0.90
CA PHE A 214 10.98 9.38 -0.73
C PHE A 214 12.40 9.62 -0.17
N GLU A 215 13.08 10.67 -0.62
CA GLU A 215 14.43 11.03 -0.14
C GLU A 215 14.45 11.34 1.36
N GLU A 216 13.47 12.09 1.85
CA GLU A 216 13.32 12.40 3.27
C GLU A 216 12.97 11.14 4.08
N ALA A 217 12.10 10.28 3.53
CA ALA A 217 11.76 9.01 4.17
C ALA A 217 13.00 8.15 4.40
N LYS A 218 13.91 8.07 3.43
CA LYS A 218 15.18 7.34 3.58
C LYS A 218 16.03 7.88 4.73
N LYS A 219 16.12 9.21 4.87
CA LYS A 219 16.90 9.84 5.95
C LYS A 219 16.36 9.49 7.34
N PHE A 220 15.03 9.38 7.49
CA PHE A 220 14.41 9.07 8.77
C PHE A 220 14.31 7.58 9.07
N VAL A 221 13.93 6.79 8.08
CA VAL A 221 13.63 5.37 8.25
C VAL A 221 14.89 4.54 8.43
N LEU A 222 15.97 4.83 7.69
CA LEU A 222 17.17 3.99 7.74
C LEU A 222 17.84 3.94 9.11
N PRO A 223 18.12 5.07 9.78
CA PRO A 223 18.71 5.03 11.11
C PRO A 223 17.80 4.30 12.10
N TRP A 224 16.48 4.46 11.96
CA TRP A 224 15.50 3.82 12.83
C TRP A 224 15.43 2.30 12.62
N VAL A 225 15.39 1.81 11.38
CA VAL A 225 15.42 0.36 11.05
C VAL A 225 16.70 -0.28 11.59
N ARG A 226 17.86 0.36 11.38
CA ARG A 226 19.15 -0.13 11.90
C ARG A 226 19.16 -0.21 13.43
N LEU A 227 18.64 0.82 14.11
CA LEU A 227 18.53 0.83 15.57
C LEU A 227 17.63 -0.32 16.08
N LYS A 228 16.54 -0.62 15.37
CA LYS A 228 15.64 -1.72 15.71
C LYS A 228 16.29 -3.09 15.51
N GLN A 229 17.01 -3.27 14.40
CA GLN A 229 17.79 -4.49 14.14
C GLN A 229 18.82 -4.75 15.25
N GLN A 230 19.52 -3.71 15.73
CA GLN A 230 20.52 -3.84 16.79
C GLN A 230 19.92 -4.17 18.17
N LYS A 231 18.75 -3.60 18.52
CA LYS A 231 18.14 -3.79 19.84
C LYS A 231 17.46 -5.15 19.99
N HIS A 232 16.90 -5.70 18.92
CA HIS A 232 16.18 -6.96 18.97
C HIS A 232 17.10 -8.15 18.67
N ASN A 233 17.94 -8.48 19.66
CA ASN A 233 18.87 -9.62 19.65
C ASN A 233 18.17 -11.02 19.60
N GLY A 234 16.90 -11.10 19.18
CA GLY A 234 16.25 -12.38 18.95
C GLY A 234 14.81 -12.44 18.43
N PHE A 235 14.29 -11.37 17.80
CA PHE A 235 12.96 -11.43 17.14
C PHE A 235 13.00 -11.23 15.62
N TYR A 236 14.12 -10.74 15.07
CA TYR A 236 14.31 -10.44 13.65
C TYR A 236 15.46 -11.26 13.07
N TYR A 237 15.40 -12.57 13.17
CA TYR A 237 16.49 -13.44 12.68
C TYR A 237 16.60 -13.49 11.14
N ASP A 238 15.61 -12.99 10.40
CA ASP A 238 15.61 -13.11 8.93
C ASP A 238 15.78 -11.79 8.17
N ILE A 239 15.93 -10.65 8.86
CA ILE A 239 16.31 -9.42 8.14
C ILE A 239 17.80 -9.50 7.88
N LYS A 240 18.17 -9.86 6.66
CA LYS A 240 19.57 -9.91 6.23
C LYS A 240 20.23 -8.56 6.51
N PRO A 241 21.48 -8.55 7.01
CA PRO A 241 22.23 -7.32 7.17
C PRO A 241 22.28 -6.63 5.80
N VAL A 242 21.76 -5.41 5.77
CA VAL A 242 21.64 -4.63 4.53
C VAL A 242 23.06 -4.29 4.06
N ASP A 243 23.38 -4.69 2.83
CA ASP A 243 24.64 -4.34 2.18
C ASP A 243 24.63 -2.83 1.88
N ARG A 244 25.58 -2.09 2.47
CA ARG A 244 25.61 -0.62 2.46
C ARG A 244 25.54 -0.03 1.06
N ASP A 245 26.05 -0.77 0.08
CA ASP A 245 26.17 -0.31 -1.30
C ASP A 245 24.94 -0.65 -2.17
N LYS A 246 24.00 -1.44 -1.65
CA LYS A 246 22.74 -1.84 -2.33
C LYS A 246 21.48 -1.35 -1.62
N GLU A 247 21.64 -0.49 -0.64
CA GLU A 247 20.64 -0.16 0.38
C GLU A 247 19.26 0.19 -0.18
N PHE A 248 19.15 0.91 -1.28
CA PHE A 248 17.91 1.65 -1.53
C PHE A 248 16.85 0.94 -2.37
N ASN A 249 17.24 -0.01 -3.22
CA ASN A 249 16.29 -0.77 -4.04
C ASN A 249 15.57 -1.88 -3.27
N GLN A 250 15.87 -2.02 -1.97
CA GLN A 250 15.36 -3.08 -1.10
C GLN A 250 14.21 -2.64 -0.20
N TYR A 251 13.93 -1.33 -0.10
CA TYR A 251 12.88 -0.83 0.78
C TYR A 251 11.58 -0.66 0.03
N ARG A 252 10.56 -1.40 0.49
CA ARG A 252 9.18 -1.24 0.05
C ARG A 252 8.37 -0.62 1.17
N PHE A 253 7.61 0.41 0.83
CA PHE A 253 6.75 1.13 1.75
C PHE A 253 5.32 0.63 1.62
N PHE A 254 4.62 0.55 2.74
CA PHE A 254 3.27 0.03 2.84
C PHE A 254 2.42 0.95 3.70
N ILE A 255 1.16 1.14 3.30
CA ILE A 255 0.13 1.76 4.12
C ILE A 255 -0.78 0.68 4.68
N PHE A 256 -1.15 0.81 5.95
CA PHE A 256 -2.14 -0.06 6.58
C PHE A 256 -3.54 0.47 6.34
N THR A 257 -4.38 -0.34 5.71
CA THR A 257 -5.78 -0.03 5.44
C THR A 257 -6.61 -0.58 6.60
N CYS A 258 -6.67 0.16 7.72
CA CYS A 258 -7.56 -0.22 8.80
C CYS A 258 -9.02 -0.03 8.33
N PRO A 259 -9.88 -1.06 8.36
CA PRO A 259 -11.31 -0.85 8.18
C PRO A 259 -11.79 0.10 9.26
N SER A 260 -12.46 1.19 8.87
CA SER A 260 -12.91 2.32 9.71
C SER A 260 -13.66 1.95 11.01
N HIS A 261 -14.00 0.69 11.23
CA HIS A 261 -14.82 0.21 12.34
C HIS A 261 -14.02 -0.19 13.59
N TYR A 262 -12.69 -0.30 13.50
CA TYR A 262 -11.85 -0.62 14.66
C TYR A 262 -10.97 0.58 15.04
N ASN A 263 -11.23 1.17 16.21
CA ASN A 263 -10.44 2.28 16.77
C ASN A 263 -9.00 1.88 17.15
N THR A 264 -8.61 0.63 16.94
CA THR A 264 -7.26 0.14 17.17
C THR A 264 -6.55 0.00 15.83
N ALA A 265 -5.44 0.72 15.66
CA ALA A 265 -4.59 0.56 14.49
C ALA A 265 -4.10 -0.90 14.41
N ASN A 266 -4.52 -1.63 13.38
CA ASN A 266 -4.10 -3.01 13.13
C ASN A 266 -3.10 -3.08 11.98
N THR A 267 -2.32 -4.16 11.94
CA THR A 267 -1.35 -4.45 10.88
C THR A 267 -1.80 -5.59 9.99
N ASP A 268 -3.11 -5.86 9.93
CA ASP A 268 -3.67 -7.06 9.29
C ASP A 268 -3.85 -6.91 7.78
N THR A 269 -4.07 -5.68 7.32
CA THR A 269 -4.27 -5.37 5.90
C THR A 269 -3.38 -4.21 5.52
N TRP A 270 -2.59 -4.41 4.48
CA TRP A 270 -1.63 -3.42 4.00
C TRP A 270 -1.55 -3.43 2.47
N VAL A 271 -1.19 -2.28 1.93
CA VAL A 271 -1.04 -2.05 0.49
C VAL A 271 0.33 -1.44 0.24
N GLU A 272 1.08 -1.98 -0.71
CA GLU A 272 2.37 -1.43 -1.14
C GLU A 272 2.17 -0.08 -1.82
N PHE A 273 3.14 0.82 -1.63
CA PHE A 273 3.16 2.08 -2.35
C PHE A 273 3.30 1.82 -3.85
N PRO A 274 2.58 2.58 -4.69
CA PRO A 274 2.72 2.44 -6.13
C PRO A 274 4.14 2.85 -6.57
N PRO A 275 4.70 2.25 -7.65
CA PRO A 275 6.05 2.55 -8.12
C PRO A 275 6.30 4.04 -8.40
N GLU A 276 5.26 4.77 -8.82
CA GLU A 276 5.32 6.20 -9.10
C GLU A 276 5.62 7.03 -7.85
N ALA A 277 5.24 6.56 -6.65
CA ALA A 277 5.52 7.27 -5.40
C ALA A 277 7.02 7.40 -5.09
N TYR A 278 7.85 6.53 -5.66
CA TYR A 278 9.31 6.55 -5.46
C TYR A 278 10.01 7.57 -6.36
N ILE A 279 9.30 8.15 -7.33
CA ILE A 279 9.84 9.07 -8.35
C ILE A 279 9.12 10.42 -8.30
N ASP A 280 7.80 10.44 -8.04
CA ASP A 280 6.98 11.64 -7.99
C ASP A 280 6.60 11.99 -6.54
N ASP A 281 7.15 13.09 -6.04
CA ASP A 281 6.88 13.65 -4.72
C ASP A 281 5.39 13.89 -4.47
N ASN A 282 4.60 14.27 -5.48
CA ASN A 282 3.16 14.49 -5.30
C ASN A 282 2.42 13.17 -5.07
N VAL A 283 2.81 12.11 -5.79
CA VAL A 283 2.27 10.77 -5.57
C VAL A 283 2.70 10.27 -4.19
N TRP A 284 3.96 10.43 -3.80
CA TRP A 284 4.43 10.12 -2.44
C TRP A 284 3.54 10.78 -1.37
N ARG A 285 3.34 12.10 -1.48
CA ARG A 285 2.54 12.89 -0.53
C ARG A 285 1.08 12.41 -0.43
N SER A 286 0.55 11.86 -1.52
CA SER A 286 -0.81 11.33 -1.59
C SER A 286 -0.99 9.95 -0.96
N VAL A 287 0.06 9.14 -0.92
CA VAL A 287 0.00 7.77 -0.38
C VAL A 287 0.61 7.63 1.01
N VAL A 288 1.54 8.52 1.40
CA VAL A 288 2.16 8.46 2.74
C VAL A 288 1.09 8.66 3.82
N PRO A 289 1.02 7.79 4.85
CA PRO A 289 -0.04 7.82 5.85
C PRO A 289 -0.18 9.19 6.52
N LYS A 290 -1.42 9.57 6.85
CA LYS A 290 -1.71 10.80 7.60
C LYS A 290 -1.09 10.75 9.01
N PRO A 291 -0.94 11.89 9.69
CA PRO A 291 -0.44 11.92 11.06
C PRO A 291 -1.19 10.93 11.99
N SER A 292 -0.45 10.34 12.93
CA SER A 292 -0.88 9.27 13.84
C SER A 292 -1.15 7.90 13.21
N ALA A 293 -1.14 7.78 11.88
CA ALA A 293 -1.24 6.50 11.18
C ALA A 293 0.12 5.77 11.11
N ILE A 294 0.09 4.55 10.59
CA ILE A 294 1.24 3.65 10.55
C ILE A 294 1.80 3.57 9.12
N LEU A 295 3.12 3.73 8.99
CA LEU A 295 3.90 3.44 7.80
C LEU A 295 4.66 2.13 7.98
N GLY A 296 4.36 1.15 7.13
CA GLY A 296 5.04 -0.14 7.11
C GLY A 296 6.24 -0.11 6.17
N ILE A 297 7.33 -0.73 6.57
CA ILE A 297 8.53 -0.91 5.74
C ILE A 297 8.89 -2.39 5.70
N ILE A 298 9.10 -2.95 4.51
CA ILE A 298 9.75 -4.26 4.34
C ILE A 298 11.12 -4.02 3.73
N VAL A 299 12.12 -4.70 4.27
CA VAL A 299 13.49 -4.73 3.75
C VAL A 299 13.67 -6.07 3.05
N GLU A 300 13.85 -6.07 1.73
CA GLU A 300 14.05 -7.28 0.90
C GLU A 300 15.52 -7.71 0.77
#